data_AF-A0A8F4Q7D8-F1
#
_entry.id   AF-A0A8F4Q7D8-F1
#
_cell.length_a   1.000
_cell.length_b   1.000
_cell.length_c   1.000
_cell.angle_alpha   90.00
_cell.angle_beta   90.00
_cell.angle_gamma   90.00
#
_symmetry.space_group_name_H-M   'P 1'
#
loop_
_entity.id
_entity.type
_entity.pdbx_description
1 polymer ?
#
loop_
_entity_poly.entity_id
_entity_poly.type
_entity_poly.pdbx_seq_one_letter_code
_entity_poly.pdbx_strand_id
1 'polypeptide(L)'
;KNALILYDQLKKRCREMGHTYEDQDELAGFVSKDMSVEHVWQSLEYLKDEHVVIKEKKLVFLPYLYKSEKDIAKYVGNLLTNHSWHLDIDVRKILSSETSREMVDNKVNVTQAHEVERLDNHKYENQFPEKELESASGTQSKAEVDLDQVIAMEKICSNPVTIISGKGGCGKSTIVSCLFRHLKQMEKEVEAASKDFEEDLDASEEWNTFDDHLESENMYTQKILNVLFTAPTGRAASLLSEKTK
;
A
#
# COMPACT_ATOMS: atom_id res chain seq x y z
N LYS A 1 34.46 13.75 -28.06
CA LYS A 1 33.48 14.87 -28.05
C LYS A 1 32.04 14.34 -28.10
N ASN A 2 31.60 13.77 -29.22
CA ASN A 2 30.20 13.41 -29.48
C ASN A 2 29.57 12.54 -28.38
N ALA A 3 30.23 11.46 -27.97
CA ALA A 3 29.82 10.61 -26.83
C ALA A 3 29.57 11.37 -25.51
N LEU A 4 30.28 12.46 -25.24
CA LEU A 4 30.04 13.28 -24.03
C LEU A 4 28.77 14.12 -24.14
N ILE A 5 28.48 14.68 -25.31
CA ILE A 5 27.24 15.44 -25.58
C ILE A 5 26.03 14.51 -25.42
N LEU A 6 26.12 13.32 -26.01
CA LEU A 6 25.07 12.31 -25.96
C LEU A 6 24.81 11.80 -24.53
N TYR A 7 25.88 11.54 -23.78
CA TYR A 7 25.81 11.11 -22.38
C TYR A 7 25.29 12.19 -21.44
N ASP A 8 25.67 13.46 -21.66
CA ASP A 8 25.15 14.60 -20.90
C ASP A 8 23.65 14.80 -21.16
N GLN A 9 23.21 14.71 -22.43
CA GLN A 9 21.78 14.77 -22.77
C GLN A 9 20.97 13.63 -22.12
N LEU A 10 21.49 12.39 -22.12
CA LEU A 10 20.86 11.27 -21.39
C LEU A 10 20.78 11.56 -19.88
N LYS A 11 21.88 12.01 -19.27
CA LYS A 11 21.91 12.41 -17.85
C LYS A 11 20.92 13.52 -17.52
N LYS A 12 20.84 14.54 -18.38
CA LYS A 12 19.93 15.67 -18.24
C LYS A 12 18.48 15.20 -18.24
N ARG A 13 18.10 14.36 -19.21
CA ARG A 13 16.77 13.78 -19.31
C ARG A 13 16.39 12.94 -18.08
N CYS A 14 17.30 12.08 -17.61
CA CYS A 14 17.08 11.31 -16.37
C CYS A 14 16.92 12.22 -15.14
N ARG A 15 17.71 13.29 -15.02
CA ARG A 15 17.75 14.17 -13.85
C ARG A 15 16.61 15.19 -13.80
N GLU A 16 16.25 15.79 -14.93
CA GLU A 16 15.29 16.91 -15.00
C GLU A 16 13.84 16.41 -15.22
N MET A 17 13.66 15.33 -15.96
CA MET A 17 12.34 14.78 -16.31
C MET A 17 11.98 13.48 -15.57
N GLY A 18 12.93 12.89 -14.83
CA GLY A 18 12.72 11.64 -14.09
C GLY A 18 12.73 10.36 -14.94
N HIS A 19 13.21 10.42 -16.18
CA HIS A 19 13.28 9.25 -17.05
C HIS A 19 14.30 8.20 -16.54
N THR A 20 13.92 6.92 -16.52
CA THR A 20 14.83 5.81 -16.14
C THR A 20 15.73 5.38 -17.31
N TYR A 21 15.25 5.59 -18.54
CA TYR A 21 15.92 5.35 -19.82
C TYR A 21 15.45 6.38 -20.86
N GLU A 22 16.13 6.46 -22.00
CA GLU A 22 15.61 7.08 -23.23
C GLU A 22 15.56 6.04 -24.37
N ASP A 23 14.70 6.25 -25.37
CA ASP A 23 14.82 5.50 -26.62
C ASP A 23 15.99 6.06 -27.45
N GLN A 24 16.76 5.18 -28.09
CA GLN A 24 17.90 5.54 -28.93
C GLN A 24 17.55 6.52 -30.07
N ASP A 25 16.32 6.47 -30.60
CA ASP A 25 15.89 7.29 -31.74
C ASP A 25 15.48 8.69 -31.28
N GLU A 26 14.77 8.78 -30.14
CA GLU A 26 14.48 10.06 -29.45
C GLU A 26 15.76 10.75 -29.01
N LEU A 27 16.71 9.99 -28.45
CA LEU A 27 18.02 10.51 -28.03
C LEU A 27 18.85 11.03 -29.22
N ALA A 28 18.75 10.39 -30.39
CA ALA A 28 19.32 10.90 -31.64
C ALA A 28 18.61 12.20 -32.09
N GLY A 29 17.29 12.27 -31.95
CA GLY A 29 16.49 13.47 -32.19
C GLY A 29 16.93 14.67 -31.34
N PHE A 30 17.21 14.45 -30.05
CA PHE A 30 17.62 15.51 -29.14
C PHE A 30 19.00 16.12 -29.47
N VAL A 31 19.97 15.32 -29.95
CA VAL A 31 21.32 15.81 -30.31
C VAL A 31 21.51 16.11 -31.81
N SER A 32 20.43 16.07 -32.59
CA SER A 32 20.43 16.29 -34.05
C SER A 32 21.01 17.64 -34.53
N LYS A 33 21.16 18.62 -33.63
CA LYS A 33 21.80 19.93 -33.89
C LYS A 33 23.31 19.93 -33.66
N ASP A 34 23.82 18.96 -32.88
CA ASP A 34 25.21 18.87 -32.44
C ASP A 34 26.01 17.80 -33.20
N MET A 35 25.35 16.80 -33.76
CA MET A 35 25.96 15.73 -34.56
C MET A 35 24.98 15.07 -35.54
N SER A 36 25.51 14.36 -36.55
CA SER A 36 24.72 13.51 -37.43
C SER A 36 24.33 12.17 -36.78
N VAL A 37 23.32 11.51 -37.36
CA VAL A 37 22.75 10.24 -36.86
C VAL A 37 23.80 9.12 -36.81
N GLU A 38 24.72 9.06 -37.77
CA GLU A 38 25.81 8.08 -37.81
C GLU A 38 26.75 8.25 -36.61
N HIS A 39 27.02 9.51 -36.24
CA HIS A 39 27.81 9.84 -35.06
C HIS A 39 27.07 9.58 -33.74
N VAL A 40 25.73 9.59 -33.72
CA VAL A 40 24.95 9.10 -32.57
C VAL A 40 25.16 7.61 -32.39
N TRP A 41 25.02 6.81 -33.47
CA TRP A 41 25.20 5.35 -33.39
C TRP A 41 26.62 4.96 -33.00
N GLN A 42 27.64 5.59 -33.58
CA GLN A 42 29.04 5.40 -33.17
C GLN A 42 29.26 5.78 -31.69
N SER A 43 28.61 6.85 -31.21
CA SER A 43 28.72 7.29 -29.83
C SER A 43 27.99 6.37 -28.84
N LEU A 44 26.82 5.83 -29.20
CA LEU A 44 26.12 4.85 -28.36
C LEU A 44 26.90 3.55 -28.22
N GLU A 45 27.46 3.03 -29.32
CA GLU A 45 28.21 1.77 -29.27
C GLU A 45 29.49 1.94 -28.43
N TYR A 46 30.23 3.04 -28.62
CA TYR A 46 31.36 3.41 -27.76
C TYR A 46 30.98 3.51 -26.28
N LEU A 47 29.89 4.20 -25.93
CA LEU A 47 29.44 4.34 -24.54
C LEU A 47 28.99 3.01 -23.93
N LYS A 48 28.47 2.08 -24.74
CA LYS A 48 28.08 0.72 -24.33
C LYS A 48 29.32 -0.15 -24.07
N ASP A 49 30.30 -0.08 -24.96
CA ASP A 49 31.51 -0.91 -24.90
C ASP A 49 32.43 -0.46 -23.74
N GLU A 50 32.51 0.84 -23.47
CA GLU A 50 33.13 1.41 -22.25
C GLU A 50 32.25 1.25 -20.98
N HIS A 51 31.10 0.57 -21.08
CA HIS A 51 30.13 0.32 -20.01
C HIS A 51 29.58 1.58 -19.29
N VAL A 52 29.65 2.74 -19.94
CA VAL A 52 29.14 4.03 -19.47
C VAL A 52 27.61 4.12 -19.59
N VAL A 53 27.01 3.39 -20.55
CA VAL A 53 25.57 3.18 -20.68
C VAL A 53 25.25 1.69 -20.87
N ILE A 54 24.03 1.28 -20.56
CA ILE A 54 23.49 -0.05 -20.90
C ILE A 54 22.45 0.12 -21.99
N LYS A 55 22.49 -0.75 -23.01
CA LYS A 55 21.52 -0.78 -24.12
C LYS A 55 20.74 -2.08 -24.10
N GLU A 56 19.42 -2.00 -23.92
CA GLU A 56 18.51 -3.15 -24.06
C GLU A 56 17.50 -2.88 -25.18
N LYS A 57 17.62 -3.62 -26.29
CA LYS A 57 16.88 -3.37 -27.54
C LYS A 57 17.17 -1.94 -28.05
N LYS A 58 16.17 -1.05 -28.03
CA LYS A 58 16.30 0.38 -28.33
C LYS A 58 16.55 1.26 -27.11
N LEU A 59 16.35 0.76 -25.90
CA LEU A 59 16.38 1.58 -24.69
C LEU A 59 17.81 1.76 -24.19
N VAL A 60 18.18 3.01 -23.89
CA VAL A 60 19.50 3.42 -23.40
C VAL A 60 19.37 3.89 -21.96
N PHE A 61 20.10 3.26 -21.06
CA PHE A 61 20.05 3.48 -19.62
C PHE A 61 21.40 3.96 -19.07
N LEU A 62 21.35 4.73 -17.99
CA LEU A 62 22.50 4.86 -17.09
C LEU A 62 22.63 3.57 -16.25
N PRO A 63 23.83 2.98 -16.05
CA PRO A 63 23.96 1.64 -15.47
C PRO A 63 23.33 1.47 -14.07
N TYR A 64 23.34 2.53 -13.25
CA TYR A 64 22.72 2.51 -11.92
C TYR A 64 21.19 2.54 -11.97
N LEU A 65 20.58 3.21 -12.97
CA LEU A 65 19.13 3.22 -13.19
C LEU A 65 18.66 1.84 -13.69
N TYR A 66 19.36 1.28 -14.68
CA TYR A 66 19.11 -0.08 -15.17
C TYR A 66 19.16 -1.11 -14.04
N LYS A 67 20.23 -1.08 -13.23
CA LYS A 67 20.36 -1.98 -12.07
C LYS A 67 19.18 -1.78 -11.10
N SER A 68 18.82 -0.53 -10.78
CA SER A 68 17.72 -0.25 -9.86
C SER A 68 16.39 -0.82 -10.36
N GLU A 69 16.08 -0.67 -11.65
CA GLU A 69 14.87 -1.21 -12.26
C GLU A 69 14.84 -2.74 -12.23
N LYS A 70 15.93 -3.41 -12.63
CA LYS A 70 16.03 -4.88 -12.58
C LYS A 70 16.00 -5.42 -11.15
N ASP A 71 16.66 -4.77 -10.19
CA ASP A 71 16.64 -5.16 -8.78
C ASP A 71 15.23 -4.98 -8.18
N ILE A 72 14.53 -3.87 -8.45
CA ILE A 72 13.14 -3.67 -8.02
C ILE A 72 12.23 -4.77 -8.59
N ALA A 73 12.29 -5.03 -9.89
CA ALA A 73 11.49 -6.07 -10.53
C ALA A 73 11.77 -7.47 -9.94
N LYS A 74 13.04 -7.77 -9.65
CA LYS A 74 13.46 -9.01 -8.99
C LYS A 74 12.94 -9.13 -7.56
N TYR A 75 13.06 -8.10 -6.73
CA TYR A 75 12.59 -8.15 -5.34
C TYR A 75 11.06 -8.24 -5.25
N VAL A 76 10.32 -7.49 -6.08
CA VAL A 76 8.85 -7.59 -6.15
C VAL A 76 8.43 -8.97 -6.65
N GLY A 77 9.07 -9.50 -7.70
CA GLY A 77 8.83 -10.85 -8.19
C GLY A 77 9.04 -11.92 -7.11
N ASN A 78 10.19 -11.87 -6.42
CA ASN A 78 10.51 -12.79 -5.33
C ASN A 78 9.46 -12.75 -4.20
N LEU A 79 8.99 -11.56 -3.81
CA LEU A 79 7.94 -11.41 -2.79
C LEU A 79 6.63 -12.04 -3.24
N LEU A 80 6.21 -11.83 -4.49
CA LEU A 80 4.99 -12.41 -5.06
C LEU A 80 5.06 -13.93 -5.24
N THR A 81 6.26 -14.51 -5.38
CA THR A 81 6.45 -15.98 -5.40
C THR A 81 6.49 -16.62 -4.01
N ASN A 82 6.53 -15.84 -2.92
CA ASN A 82 6.54 -16.40 -1.58
C ASN A 82 5.11 -16.68 -1.08
N HIS A 83 4.81 -17.96 -0.86
CA HIS A 83 3.48 -18.46 -0.49
C HIS A 83 3.18 -18.32 1.02
N SER A 84 4.10 -17.80 1.83
CA SER A 84 3.99 -17.76 3.30
C SER A 84 3.16 -16.58 3.86
N TRP A 85 2.40 -15.85 3.03
CA TRP A 85 1.61 -14.70 3.47
C TRP A 85 0.11 -15.02 3.41
N HIS A 86 -0.49 -15.11 4.60
CA HIS A 86 -1.93 -15.17 4.79
C HIS A 86 -2.24 -14.54 6.15
N LEU A 87 -3.24 -13.66 6.20
CA LEU A 87 -3.80 -13.13 7.45
C LEU A 87 -5.23 -13.64 7.56
N ASP A 88 -5.49 -14.57 8.47
CA ASP A 88 -6.80 -15.22 8.63
C ASP A 88 -7.75 -14.35 9.47
N ILE A 89 -8.64 -13.60 8.81
CA ILE A 89 -9.52 -12.62 9.47
C ILE A 89 -10.83 -12.38 8.68
N ASP A 90 -11.94 -12.22 9.40
CA ASP A 90 -13.18 -11.67 8.85
C ASP A 90 -13.08 -10.15 8.64
N VAL A 91 -12.80 -9.77 7.39
CA VAL A 91 -12.76 -8.37 6.91
C VAL A 91 -14.08 -7.61 7.18
N ARG A 92 -15.22 -8.28 7.07
CA ARG A 92 -16.55 -7.64 7.23
C ARG A 92 -16.85 -7.38 8.70
N LYS A 93 -16.41 -8.26 9.60
CA LYS A 93 -16.43 -8.05 11.07
C LYS A 93 -15.59 -6.83 11.47
N ILE A 94 -14.38 -6.66 10.92
CA ILE A 94 -13.55 -5.47 11.20
C ILE A 94 -14.29 -4.20 10.77
N LEU A 95 -14.65 -4.07 9.50
CA LEU A 95 -15.17 -2.82 8.94
C LEU A 95 -16.48 -2.40 9.63
N SER A 96 -17.40 -3.35 9.87
CA SER A 96 -18.65 -3.04 10.57
C SER A 96 -18.45 -2.68 12.06
N SER A 97 -17.41 -3.18 12.72
CA SER A 97 -17.08 -2.80 14.10
C SER A 97 -16.54 -1.36 14.22
N GLU A 98 -15.75 -0.88 13.24
CA GLU A 98 -15.22 0.48 13.25
C GLU A 98 -16.29 1.52 12.88
N THR A 99 -17.20 1.21 11.93
CA THR A 99 -18.37 2.09 11.66
C THR A 99 -19.26 2.26 12.90
N SER A 100 -19.38 1.24 13.74
CA SER A 100 -20.11 1.33 15.02
C SER A 100 -19.38 2.18 16.08
N ARG A 101 -18.08 2.45 15.93
CA ARG A 101 -17.29 3.31 16.83
C ARG A 101 -17.39 4.78 16.43
N GLU A 102 -17.28 5.11 15.14
CA GLU A 102 -17.43 6.48 14.65
C GLU A 102 -18.81 7.09 14.99
N MET A 103 -19.87 6.27 15.10
CA MET A 103 -21.19 6.73 15.54
C MET A 103 -21.27 7.15 17.03
N VAL A 104 -20.29 6.77 17.86
CA VAL A 104 -20.26 7.11 19.29
C VAL A 104 -19.51 8.42 19.53
N ASP A 105 -18.33 8.59 18.93
CA ASP A 105 -17.48 9.77 19.13
C ASP A 105 -18.09 11.05 18.55
N ASN A 106 -18.88 10.96 17.48
CA ASN A 106 -19.56 12.10 16.85
C ASN A 106 -20.71 12.72 17.68
N LYS A 107 -20.93 12.29 18.95
CA LYS A 107 -22.03 12.77 19.80
C LYS A 107 -21.64 13.85 20.82
N VAL A 108 -20.41 14.35 20.80
CA VAL A 108 -19.93 15.41 21.72
C VAL A 108 -19.26 16.53 20.92
N ASN A 109 -19.68 17.77 21.17
CA ASN A 109 -19.31 19.03 20.46
C ASN A 109 -19.98 19.16 19.07
N VAL A 110 -20.55 20.29 18.63
CA VAL A 110 -20.65 21.66 19.19
C VAL A 110 -22.08 22.22 19.03
N THR A 111 -22.51 23.06 19.97
CA THR A 111 -23.79 23.79 19.95
C THR A 111 -23.81 24.97 18.97
N GLN A 112 -24.81 25.02 18.09
CA GLN A 112 -25.47 26.21 17.52
C GLN A 112 -24.63 27.48 17.21
N ALA A 113 -24.40 27.73 15.92
CA ALA A 113 -24.28 29.07 15.33
C ALA A 113 -24.92 29.05 13.93
N HIS A 114 -25.51 30.16 13.48
CA HIS A 114 -26.33 30.24 12.26
C HIS A 114 -26.05 31.54 11.47
N GLU A 115 -26.62 31.62 10.26
CA GLU A 115 -26.64 32.77 9.30
C GLU A 115 -25.54 32.75 8.20
N VAL A 116 -25.90 32.52 6.92
CA VAL A 116 -26.27 33.49 5.83
C VAL A 116 -25.01 34.00 5.09
N GLU A 117 -24.81 33.87 3.77
CA GLU A 117 -25.61 33.33 2.64
C GLU A 117 -24.65 32.66 1.58
N ARG A 118 -24.79 32.54 0.23
CA ARG A 118 -25.66 33.10 -0.85
C ARG A 118 -25.73 32.11 -2.07
N LEU A 119 -26.57 32.44 -3.06
CA LEU A 119 -26.67 31.90 -4.44
C LEU A 119 -25.34 31.98 -5.25
N ASP A 120 -25.12 31.38 -6.44
CA ASP A 120 -25.93 30.80 -7.55
C ASP A 120 -25.14 29.59 -8.17
N ASN A 121 -25.67 28.44 -8.65
CA ASN A 121 -26.72 28.13 -9.63
C ASN A 121 -26.22 28.00 -11.10
N HIS A 122 -26.09 26.76 -11.60
CA HIS A 122 -26.77 26.34 -12.85
C HIS A 122 -26.68 24.82 -13.13
N LYS A 123 -27.67 24.31 -13.88
CA LYS A 123 -27.82 22.90 -14.29
C LYS A 123 -26.86 22.51 -15.42
N TYR A 124 -26.63 21.20 -15.59
CA TYR A 124 -27.17 20.51 -16.78
C TYR A 124 -27.50 19.04 -16.45
N GLU A 125 -28.49 18.48 -17.15
CA GLU A 125 -29.12 17.20 -16.83
C GLU A 125 -28.50 16.02 -17.60
N ASN A 126 -28.61 14.82 -17.04
CA ASN A 126 -28.81 13.58 -17.81
C ASN A 126 -29.67 12.62 -16.98
N GLN A 127 -30.71 12.07 -17.61
CA GLN A 127 -31.77 11.32 -16.94
C GLN A 127 -31.38 9.84 -16.78
N PHE A 128 -31.69 9.26 -15.62
CA PHE A 128 -31.92 7.82 -15.48
C PHE A 128 -33.44 7.59 -15.35
N PRO A 129 -33.99 6.51 -15.93
CA PRO A 129 -35.44 6.29 -15.93
C PRO A 129 -35.95 5.83 -14.57
N GLU A 130 -37.10 6.35 -14.17
CA GLU A 130 -37.80 5.94 -12.95
C GLU A 130 -38.29 4.49 -13.03
N LYS A 131 -38.18 3.79 -11.90
CA LYS A 131 -39.16 2.77 -11.52
C LYS A 131 -39.47 2.92 -10.04
N GLU A 132 -40.65 3.45 -9.76
CA GLU A 132 -41.24 3.41 -8.43
C GLU A 132 -41.52 1.96 -8.02
N LEU A 133 -41.28 1.64 -6.75
CA LEU A 133 -42.11 0.69 -6.01
C LEU A 133 -42.07 1.05 -4.53
N GLU A 134 -43.16 1.61 -4.02
CA GLU A 134 -43.32 1.82 -2.58
C GLU A 134 -43.40 0.48 -1.84
N SER A 135 -42.64 0.33 -0.76
CA SER A 135 -43.04 -0.52 0.36
C SER A 135 -42.37 -0.05 1.65
N ALA A 136 -43.16 0.54 2.55
CA ALA A 136 -42.65 1.04 3.81
C ALA A 136 -42.41 -0.12 4.80
N SER A 137 -41.15 -0.34 5.19
CA SER A 137 -40.83 -1.03 6.44
C SER A 137 -39.57 -0.44 7.06
N GLY A 138 -39.64 -0.09 8.35
CA GLY A 138 -38.55 0.54 9.09
C GLY A 138 -37.45 -0.45 9.45
N THR A 139 -36.58 -0.77 8.49
CA THR A 139 -35.34 -1.52 8.77
C THR A 139 -34.26 -0.53 9.19
N GLN A 140 -33.64 -0.75 10.36
CA GLN A 140 -32.44 -0.01 10.76
C GLN A 140 -31.36 -0.24 9.69
N SER A 141 -30.90 0.82 9.03
CA SER A 141 -29.90 0.73 7.97
C SER A 141 -28.53 0.33 8.56
N LYS A 142 -28.32 -0.98 8.68
CA LYS A 142 -27.02 -1.60 8.92
C LYS A 142 -26.07 -1.04 7.86
N ALA A 143 -25.17 -0.15 8.28
CA ALA A 143 -24.38 0.67 7.37
C ALA A 143 -23.70 -0.21 6.31
N GLU A 144 -24.01 0.05 5.04
CA GLU A 144 -23.52 -0.78 3.94
C GLU A 144 -22.01 -0.57 3.80
N VAL A 145 -21.26 -1.65 4.02
CA VAL A 145 -19.80 -1.59 4.04
C VAL A 145 -19.29 -1.41 2.61
N ASP A 146 -18.53 -0.34 2.39
CA ASP A 146 -17.90 0.01 1.12
C ASP A 146 -17.16 -1.20 0.51
N LEU A 147 -17.62 -1.62 -0.67
CA LEU A 147 -17.14 -2.81 -1.36
C LEU A 147 -15.67 -2.68 -1.80
N ASP A 148 -15.22 -1.48 -2.17
CA ASP A 148 -13.81 -1.25 -2.52
C ASP A 148 -12.90 -1.38 -1.29
N GLN A 149 -13.40 -1.01 -0.10
CA GLN A 149 -12.69 -1.18 1.17
C GLN A 149 -12.62 -2.65 1.58
N VAL A 150 -13.69 -3.42 1.39
CA VAL A 150 -13.69 -4.89 1.59
C VAL A 150 -12.66 -5.55 0.68
N ILE A 151 -12.73 -5.29 -0.63
CA ILE A 151 -11.81 -5.87 -1.62
C ILE A 151 -10.36 -5.47 -1.31
N ALA A 152 -10.10 -4.22 -0.92
CA ALA A 152 -8.76 -3.78 -0.54
C ALA A 152 -8.22 -4.52 0.70
N MET A 153 -9.05 -4.75 1.73
CA MET A 153 -8.63 -5.50 2.92
C MET A 153 -8.46 -7.00 2.65
N GLU A 154 -9.35 -7.63 1.88
CA GLU A 154 -9.19 -9.01 1.41
C GLU A 154 -7.88 -9.18 0.62
N LYS A 155 -7.50 -8.17 -0.19
CA LYS A 155 -6.21 -8.14 -0.88
C LYS A 155 -5.01 -8.03 0.06
N ILE A 156 -5.03 -7.14 1.07
CA ILE A 156 -3.95 -7.08 2.07
C ILE A 156 -3.78 -8.44 2.77
N CYS A 157 -4.87 -9.07 3.18
CA CYS A 157 -4.82 -10.35 3.90
C CYS A 157 -4.26 -11.49 3.03
N SER A 158 -4.49 -11.45 1.71
CA SER A 158 -4.16 -12.53 0.79
C SER A 158 -2.90 -12.33 -0.07
N ASN A 159 -2.23 -11.16 -0.03
CA ASN A 159 -1.11 -10.84 -0.93
C ASN A 159 0.05 -10.15 -0.18
N PRO A 160 1.30 -10.65 -0.27
CA PRO A 160 2.46 -10.10 0.44
C PRO A 160 2.87 -8.70 -0.04
N VAL A 161 2.39 -8.27 -1.22
CA VAL A 161 2.51 -6.92 -1.74
C VAL A 161 1.14 -6.49 -2.26
N THR A 162 0.57 -5.44 -1.67
CA THR A 162 -0.72 -4.86 -2.08
C THR A 162 -0.55 -3.36 -2.32
N ILE A 163 -1.05 -2.85 -3.45
CA ILE A 163 -1.04 -1.43 -3.81
C ILE A 163 -2.48 -0.92 -3.78
N ILE A 164 -2.73 0.14 -3.00
CA ILE A 164 -4.07 0.74 -2.83
C ILE A 164 -4.06 2.15 -3.41
N SER A 165 -4.64 2.31 -4.60
CA SER A 165 -4.79 3.60 -5.30
C SER A 165 -6.17 4.20 -5.10
N GLY A 166 -6.27 5.54 -5.04
CA GLY A 166 -7.55 6.24 -4.94
C GLY A 166 -7.37 7.70 -4.55
N LYS A 167 -8.41 8.53 -4.73
CA LYS A 167 -8.37 9.99 -4.47
C LYS A 167 -8.15 10.31 -2.98
N GLY A 168 -7.96 11.59 -2.66
CA GLY A 168 -8.06 12.07 -1.28
C GLY A 168 -9.45 11.80 -0.71
N GLY A 169 -9.55 11.51 0.59
CA GLY A 169 -10.82 11.19 1.27
C GLY A 169 -11.26 9.72 1.23
N CYS A 170 -10.87 8.94 0.22
CA CYS A 170 -11.35 7.56 -0.01
C CYS A 170 -10.78 6.49 0.96
N GLY A 171 -10.83 6.69 2.30
CA GLY A 171 -10.61 5.66 3.33
C GLY A 171 -9.23 4.97 3.43
N LYS A 172 -8.34 5.07 2.43
CA LYS A 172 -7.16 4.21 2.24
C LYS A 172 -6.26 4.03 3.46
N SER A 173 -5.98 5.10 4.21
CA SER A 173 -5.17 5.01 5.43
C SER A 173 -5.96 4.38 6.59
N THR A 174 -7.25 4.70 6.68
CA THR A 174 -8.17 4.15 7.70
C THR A 174 -8.24 2.64 7.60
N ILE A 175 -8.51 2.06 6.42
CA ILE A 175 -8.63 0.59 6.28
C ILE A 175 -7.35 -0.15 6.67
N VAL A 176 -6.17 0.42 6.38
CA VAL A 176 -4.87 -0.13 6.77
C VAL A 176 -4.66 0.00 8.29
N SER A 177 -4.99 1.17 8.89
CA SER A 177 -4.95 1.36 10.34
C SER A 177 -5.88 0.39 11.08
N CYS A 178 -7.14 0.27 10.66
CA CYS A 178 -8.16 -0.56 11.28
C CYS A 178 -7.78 -2.04 11.25
N LEU A 179 -7.30 -2.54 10.10
CA LEU A 179 -6.82 -3.92 9.94
C LEU A 179 -5.69 -4.24 10.94
N PHE A 180 -4.65 -3.41 10.97
CA PHE A 180 -3.49 -3.67 11.83
C PHE A 180 -3.74 -3.34 13.31
N ARG A 181 -4.68 -2.45 13.63
CA ARG A 181 -5.17 -2.22 15.00
C ARG A 181 -5.96 -3.43 15.51
N HIS A 182 -6.81 -4.02 14.67
CA HIS A 182 -7.57 -5.23 15.01
C HIS A 182 -6.65 -6.43 15.25
N LEU A 183 -5.67 -6.67 14.36
CA LEU A 183 -4.69 -7.74 14.52
C LEU A 183 -3.88 -7.63 15.83
N LYS A 184 -3.37 -6.42 16.15
CA LYS A 184 -2.66 -6.17 17.43
C LYS A 184 -3.55 -6.25 18.68
N GLN A 185 -4.87 -6.22 18.51
CA GLN A 185 -5.82 -6.43 19.61
C GLN A 185 -6.10 -7.93 19.79
N MET A 186 -6.34 -8.67 18.71
CA MET A 186 -6.44 -10.14 18.74
C MET A 186 -5.18 -10.79 19.33
N GLU A 187 -4.00 -10.30 18.96
CA GLU A 187 -2.71 -10.77 19.47
C GLU A 187 -2.63 -10.69 21.02
N LYS A 188 -3.11 -9.60 21.62
CA LYS A 188 -3.19 -9.42 23.07
C LYS A 188 -4.29 -10.26 23.72
N GLU A 189 -5.42 -10.43 23.05
CA GLU A 189 -6.53 -11.27 23.55
C GLU A 189 -6.10 -12.75 23.62
N VAL A 190 -5.29 -13.21 22.67
CA VAL A 190 -4.65 -14.54 22.71
C VAL A 190 -3.56 -14.62 23.79
N GLU A 191 -2.71 -13.59 23.92
CA GLU A 191 -1.69 -13.54 24.98
C GLU A 191 -2.30 -13.56 26.39
N ALA A 192 -3.41 -12.84 26.59
CA ALA A 192 -4.16 -12.83 27.85
C ALA A 192 -4.83 -14.19 28.11
N ALA A 193 -5.58 -14.73 27.14
CA ALA A 193 -6.25 -16.02 27.30
C ALA A 193 -5.27 -17.20 27.53
N SER A 194 -4.04 -17.10 27.02
CA SER A 194 -2.98 -18.09 27.31
C SER A 194 -2.49 -17.97 28.75
N LYS A 195 -2.34 -16.76 29.28
CA LYS A 195 -1.95 -16.51 30.68
C LYS A 195 -3.04 -16.89 31.67
N ASP A 196 -4.29 -16.53 31.38
CA ASP A 196 -5.45 -16.93 32.18
C ASP A 196 -5.51 -18.47 32.30
N PHE A 197 -5.18 -19.20 31.21
CA PHE A 197 -5.13 -20.66 31.19
C PHE A 197 -3.90 -21.26 31.90
N GLU A 198 -2.74 -20.61 31.86
CA GLU A 198 -1.57 -20.99 32.66
C GLU A 198 -1.83 -20.78 34.17
N GLU A 199 -2.45 -19.65 34.56
CA GLU A 199 -2.81 -19.34 35.94
C GLU A 199 -3.92 -20.26 36.49
N ASP A 200 -4.89 -20.68 35.66
CA ASP A 200 -5.91 -21.68 36.04
C ASP A 200 -5.33 -23.11 36.23
N LEU A 201 -4.21 -23.44 35.57
CA LEU A 201 -3.56 -24.76 35.71
C LEU A 201 -2.70 -24.88 36.97
N ASP A 202 -1.95 -23.82 37.32
CA ASP A 202 -1.16 -23.73 38.55
C ASP A 202 -2.02 -23.79 39.83
N ALA A 203 -3.35 -23.71 39.71
CA ALA A 203 -4.30 -23.90 40.81
C ALA A 203 -4.49 -25.37 41.28
N SER A 204 -3.78 -26.36 40.72
CA SER A 204 -4.01 -27.79 41.02
C SER A 204 -2.76 -28.66 41.31
N GLU A 205 -2.19 -28.52 42.51
CA GLU A 205 -1.13 -29.43 43.03
C GLU A 205 -1.62 -30.87 43.36
N GLU A 206 -2.25 -31.62 42.44
CA GLU A 206 -2.56 -33.05 42.68
C GLU A 206 -2.57 -34.01 41.46
N TRP A 207 -1.93 -33.67 40.33
CA TRP A 207 -1.80 -34.60 39.18
C TRP A 207 -0.37 -34.83 38.65
N ASN A 208 0.63 -34.77 39.53
CA ASN A 208 2.00 -35.16 39.22
C ASN A 208 2.19 -36.70 39.14
N THR A 209 1.81 -37.35 38.03
CA THR A 209 2.36 -38.67 37.67
C THR A 209 2.20 -39.04 36.18
N PHE A 210 3.33 -39.32 35.52
CA PHE A 210 3.48 -39.79 34.12
C PHE A 210 3.01 -38.76 33.05
N ASP A 211 3.85 -38.24 32.15
CA ASP A 211 4.82 -38.96 31.30
C ASP A 211 6.05 -38.11 30.92
N ASP A 212 7.26 -38.64 31.09
CA ASP A 212 8.56 -37.93 30.91
C ASP A 212 9.03 -37.83 29.45
N HIS A 213 8.12 -37.49 28.51
CA HIS A 213 8.50 -37.41 27.08
C HIS A 213 7.91 -36.27 26.26
N LEU A 214 7.21 -35.30 26.88
CA LEU A 214 6.81 -34.06 26.19
C LEU A 214 7.98 -33.05 26.14
N GLU A 215 9.04 -33.38 25.38
CA GLU A 215 10.04 -32.36 25.01
C GLU A 215 9.32 -31.18 24.33
N SER A 216 9.68 -29.96 24.72
CA SER A 216 8.88 -28.77 24.49
C SER A 216 8.94 -28.25 23.05
N GLU A 217 8.33 -28.98 22.11
CA GLU A 217 8.00 -28.46 20.79
C GLU A 217 6.84 -27.46 20.92
N ASN A 218 7.16 -26.27 21.44
CA ASN A 218 6.23 -25.16 21.62
C ASN A 218 5.91 -24.55 20.23
N MET A 219 5.16 -25.31 19.42
CA MET A 219 4.87 -25.03 18.01
C MET A 219 4.04 -23.75 17.81
N TYR A 220 3.43 -23.21 18.87
CA TYR A 220 2.87 -21.87 18.89
C TYR A 220 3.99 -20.82 19.03
N THR A 221 4.93 -20.81 18.09
CA THR A 221 5.81 -19.67 17.85
C THR A 221 4.97 -18.50 17.30
N GLN A 222 4.22 -17.86 18.19
CA GLN A 222 3.29 -16.77 17.92
C GLN A 222 4.08 -15.63 17.26
N LYS A 223 3.91 -15.46 15.94
CA LYS A 223 4.67 -14.47 15.16
C LYS A 223 4.21 -13.07 15.51
N ILE A 224 4.91 -12.45 16.46
CA ILE A 224 4.61 -11.10 16.96
C ILE A 224 4.47 -10.12 15.80
N LEU A 225 3.31 -9.48 15.66
CA LEU A 225 2.96 -8.71 14.46
C LEU A 225 3.54 -7.30 14.50
N ASN A 226 4.83 -7.23 14.17
CA ASN A 226 5.63 -6.02 14.13
C ASN A 226 5.28 -5.12 12.93
N VAL A 227 4.12 -4.45 13.00
CA VAL A 227 3.66 -3.46 12.01
C VAL A 227 4.45 -2.15 12.14
N LEU A 228 5.14 -1.77 11.07
CA LEU A 228 5.87 -0.52 10.90
C LEU A 228 5.17 0.38 9.86
N PHE A 229 4.84 1.62 10.24
CA PHE A 229 4.24 2.61 9.35
C PHE A 229 5.30 3.62 8.85
N THR A 230 5.42 3.78 7.52
CA THR A 230 6.41 4.67 6.89
C THR A 230 5.81 5.53 5.78
N ALA A 231 6.38 6.71 5.54
CA ALA A 231 6.02 7.58 4.41
C ALA A 231 7.28 8.29 3.86
N PRO A 232 7.30 8.70 2.57
CA PRO A 232 8.51 9.25 1.93
C PRO A 232 8.91 10.67 2.37
N THR A 233 8.12 11.33 3.22
CA THR A 233 8.46 12.65 3.80
C THR A 233 8.04 12.71 5.27
N GLY A 234 8.78 13.48 6.08
CA GLY A 234 8.49 13.64 7.51
C GLY A 234 7.06 14.11 7.79
N ARG A 235 6.56 15.10 7.02
CA ARG A 235 5.17 15.60 7.16
C ARG A 235 4.13 14.51 6.88
N ALA A 236 4.36 13.65 5.89
CA ALA A 236 3.48 12.52 5.61
C ALA A 236 3.58 11.43 6.70
N ALA A 237 4.77 11.21 7.28
CA ALA A 237 4.96 10.27 8.39
C ALA A 237 4.27 10.76 9.67
N SER A 238 4.32 12.05 9.99
CA SER A 238 3.57 12.65 11.09
C SER A 238 2.06 12.44 10.92
N LEU A 239 1.51 12.79 9.75
CA LEU A 239 0.08 12.61 9.44
C LEU A 239 -0.34 11.12 9.48
N LEU A 240 0.54 10.21 9.04
CA LEU A 240 0.30 8.77 9.15
C LEU A 240 0.28 8.33 10.62
N SER A 241 1.22 8.80 11.44
CA SER A 241 1.29 8.49 12.88
C SER A 241 0.12 9.05 13.70
N GLU A 242 -0.53 10.11 13.21
CA GLU A 242 -1.75 10.70 13.79
C GLU A 242 -2.98 9.81 13.51
N LYS A 243 -3.03 9.18 12.33
CA LYS A 243 -4.16 8.34 11.87
C LYS A 243 -3.99 6.83 12.10
N THR A 244 -2.88 6.40 12.69
CA THR A 244 -2.54 4.98 12.97
C THR A 244 -2.46 4.66 14.46
N LYS A 245 -2.60 5.66 15.34
CA LYS A 245 -2.80 5.48 16.78
C LYS A 245 -4.23 5.05 17.10
#